data_AF-A0A381LHJ1-F1
#
_entry.id   AF-A0A381LHJ1-F1
#
_cell.length_a   1.000
_cell.length_b   1.000
_cell.length_c   1.000
_cell.angle_alpha   90.00
_cell.angle_beta   90.00
_cell.angle_gamma   90.00
#
_symmetry.space_group_name_H-M   'P 1'
#
loop_
_entity.id
_entity.type
_entity.pdbx_description
1 polymer ?
#
loop_
_entity_poly.entity_id
_entity_poly.type
_entity_poly.pdbx_seq_one_letter_code
_entity_poly.pdbx_strand_id
1 'polypeptide(L)'
;IAGALGGGTSGAIFRGRRNVLPGAVMFAIFGAVGQALTDKISNRELNSIAPDPESKVSWLNSRWSPVKTISNEEYENIMSEKLLQIKAEIALVDDRIKYLKSQNRPE
;
A
#
# COMPACT_ATOMS: atom_id res chain seq x y z
N ILE A 1 -22.99 -13.39 -7.99
CA ILE A 1 -22.64 -14.67 -8.64
C ILE A 1 -21.13 -14.96 -8.58
N ALA A 2 -20.24 -14.01 -8.89
CA ALA A 2 -18.79 -14.20 -8.77
C ALA A 2 -18.29 -14.58 -7.35
N GLY A 3 -18.92 -14.06 -6.29
CA GLY A 3 -18.60 -14.43 -4.91
C GLY A 3 -18.90 -15.88 -4.52
N ALA A 4 -19.94 -16.49 -5.10
CA ALA A 4 -20.32 -17.87 -4.81
C ALA A 4 -19.29 -18.88 -5.36
N LEU A 5 -18.65 -18.56 -6.49
CA LEU A 5 -17.60 -19.38 -7.08
C LEU A 5 -16.28 -19.24 -6.31
N GLY A 6 -15.94 -18.05 -5.80
CA GLY A 6 -14.74 -17.82 -4.98
C GLY A 6 -14.83 -18.40 -3.56
N GLY A 7 -15.99 -18.27 -2.90
CA GLY A 7 -16.24 -18.85 -1.58
C GLY A 7 -16.42 -20.38 -1.61
N GLY A 8 -17.03 -20.91 -2.68
CA GLY A 8 -17.21 -22.35 -2.89
C GLY A 8 -15.91 -23.09 -3.15
N THR A 9 -14.98 -22.50 -3.91
CA THR A 9 -13.68 -23.11 -4.25
C THR A 9 -12.71 -23.07 -3.06
N SER A 10 -12.60 -21.94 -2.36
CA SER A 10 -11.75 -21.83 -1.16
C SER A 10 -12.23 -22.72 0.01
N GLY A 11 -13.54 -22.83 0.21
CA GLY A 11 -14.12 -23.73 1.22
C GLY A 11 -14.01 -25.22 0.87
N ALA A 12 -14.11 -25.58 -0.42
CA ALA A 12 -13.97 -26.96 -0.88
C ALA A 12 -12.54 -27.48 -0.82
N ILE A 13 -11.54 -26.63 -1.09
CA ILE A 13 -10.12 -27.04 -1.13
C ILE A 13 -9.54 -27.26 0.28
N PHE A 14 -9.93 -26.44 1.28
CA PHE A 14 -9.31 -26.51 2.61
C PHE A 14 -10.06 -27.33 3.67
N ARG A 15 -11.39 -27.56 3.54
CA ARG A 15 -12.20 -28.19 4.61
C ARG A 15 -13.18 -29.28 4.16
N GLY A 16 -13.19 -29.63 2.88
CA GLY A 16 -14.03 -30.70 2.33
C GLY A 16 -15.50 -30.32 2.11
N ARG A 17 -16.18 -31.10 1.25
CA ARG A 17 -17.53 -30.85 0.70
C ARG A 17 -18.63 -30.62 1.76
N ARG A 18 -18.41 -31.06 3.01
CA ARG A 18 -19.35 -30.92 4.13
C ARG A 18 -19.39 -29.52 4.74
N ASN A 19 -18.37 -28.69 4.53
CA ASN A 19 -18.28 -27.32 5.08
C ASN A 19 -18.55 -26.22 4.03
N VAL A 20 -18.90 -26.59 2.79
CA VAL A 20 -19.17 -25.64 1.69
C VAL A 20 -20.50 -24.93 1.89
N LEU A 21 -21.52 -25.61 2.44
CA LEU A 21 -22.85 -25.05 2.68
C LEU A 21 -22.84 -23.87 3.67
N PRO A 22 -22.29 -24.01 4.90
CA PRO A 22 -22.22 -22.88 5.81
C PRO A 22 -21.33 -21.74 5.30
N GLY A 23 -20.24 -22.06 4.57
CA GLY A 23 -19.39 -21.07 3.92
C GLY A 23 -20.12 -20.27 2.84
N ALA A 24 -20.92 -20.94 1.99
CA ALA A 24 -21.72 -20.30 0.96
C ALA A 24 -22.82 -19.40 1.55
N VAL A 25 -23.46 -19.81 2.65
CA VAL A 25 -24.46 -19.00 3.36
C VAL A 25 -23.84 -17.73 3.92
N MET A 26 -22.72 -17.85 4.64
CA MET A 26 -22.02 -16.67 5.16
C MET A 26 -21.57 -15.75 4.04
N PHE A 27 -21.02 -16.29 2.96
CA PHE A 27 -20.59 -15.51 1.81
C PHE A 27 -21.76 -14.84 1.08
N ALA A 28 -22.93 -15.49 1.02
CA ALA A 28 -24.15 -14.89 0.47
C ALA A 28 -24.66 -13.74 1.35
N ILE A 29 -24.63 -13.90 2.67
CA ILE A 29 -24.98 -12.83 3.63
C ILE A 29 -24.01 -11.64 3.46
N PHE A 30 -22.70 -11.89 3.48
CA PHE A 30 -21.71 -10.84 3.28
C PHE A 30 -21.82 -10.20 1.88
N GLY A 31 -22.12 -10.98 0.84
CA GLY A 31 -22.35 -10.48 -0.51
C GLY A 31 -23.60 -9.61 -0.61
N ALA A 32 -24.71 -10.02 0.00
CA ALA A 32 -25.96 -9.25 0.02
C ALA A 32 -25.82 -7.96 0.84
N VAL A 33 -25.13 -8.01 1.98
CA VAL A 33 -24.81 -6.82 2.78
C VAL A 33 -23.88 -5.89 2.00
N GLY A 34 -22.88 -6.42 1.31
CA GLY A 34 -21.99 -5.64 0.44
C GLY A 34 -22.76 -4.91 -0.65
N GLN A 35 -23.68 -5.60 -1.34
CA GLN A 35 -24.55 -5.01 -2.36
C GLN A 35 -25.48 -3.93 -1.77
N ALA A 36 -26.10 -4.19 -0.62
CA ALA A 36 -26.97 -3.22 0.04
C ALA A 36 -26.21 -1.96 0.50
N LEU A 37 -24.95 -2.10 0.91
CA LEU A 37 -24.09 -0.98 1.26
C LEU A 37 -23.69 -0.16 0.02
N THR A 38 -23.35 -0.82 -1.10
CA THR A 38 -23.04 -0.12 -2.36
C THR A 38 -24.24 0.61 -2.92
N ASP A 39 -25.45 0.05 -2.86
CA ASP A 39 -26.67 0.74 -3.32
C ASP A 39 -26.94 1.99 -2.48
N LYS A 40 -26.68 1.93 -1.17
CA LYS A 40 -26.83 3.08 -0.27
C LYS A 40 -25.77 4.15 -0.49
N ILE A 41 -24.53 3.76 -0.81
CA ILE A 41 -23.43 4.68 -1.10
C ILE A 41 -23.62 5.31 -2.48
N SER A 42 -23.98 4.52 -3.50
CA SER A 42 -24.24 5.01 -4.86
C SER A 42 -25.44 5.97 -4.91
N ASN A 43 -26.53 5.67 -4.18
CA ASN A 43 -27.65 6.60 -4.04
C ASN A 43 -27.29 7.87 -3.24
N ARG A 44 -26.26 7.82 -2.40
CA ARG A 44 -25.76 8.98 -1.65
C ARG A 44 -24.79 9.81 -2.48
N GLU A 45 -23.98 9.16 -3.31
CA GLU A 45 -23.03 9.75 -4.26
C GLU A 45 -23.74 10.52 -5.38
N LEU A 46 -24.88 10.01 -5.88
CA LEU A 46 -25.77 10.73 -6.81
C LEU A 46 -26.38 12.01 -6.22
N ASN A 47 -26.52 12.10 -4.88
CA ASN A 47 -27.01 13.29 -4.19
C ASN A 47 -25.89 14.23 -3.70
N SER A 48 -24.62 13.82 -3.83
CA SER A 48 -23.45 14.58 -3.38
C SER A 48 -22.44 14.79 -4.51
N ILE A 49 -22.88 15.37 -5.62
CA ILE A 49 -22.02 15.85 -6.72
C ILE A 49 -21.26 17.11 -6.26
N ALA A 50 -20.43 16.94 -5.26
CA ALA A 50 -19.28 17.77 -4.96
C ALA A 50 -18.22 16.77 -4.48
N PRO A 51 -17.37 16.23 -5.37
CA PRO A 51 -16.31 15.34 -4.95
C PRO A 51 -15.32 16.19 -4.16
N ASP A 52 -15.35 16.06 -2.84
CA ASP A 52 -14.41 16.73 -1.97
C ASP A 52 -13.00 16.19 -2.28
N PRO A 53 -12.07 17.03 -2.79
CA PRO A 53 -10.72 16.60 -3.15
C PRO A 53 -9.95 16.00 -1.95
N GLU A 54 -10.35 16.26 -0.70
CA GLU A 54 -9.73 15.67 0.49
C GLU A 54 -9.91 14.15 0.60
N SER A 55 -10.99 13.58 0.06
CA SER A 55 -11.30 12.16 0.20
C SER A 55 -10.23 11.24 -0.41
N LYS A 56 -9.61 11.67 -1.52
CA LYS A 56 -8.50 10.95 -2.17
C LYS A 56 -7.19 11.06 -1.41
N VAL A 57 -7.02 12.07 -0.58
CA VAL A 57 -5.81 12.25 0.23
C VAL A 57 -5.93 11.43 1.53
N SER A 58 -7.15 11.23 2.02
CA SER A 58 -7.44 10.49 3.26
C SER A 58 -6.99 9.02 3.24
N TRP A 59 -7.16 8.29 2.13
CA TRP A 59 -6.71 6.88 2.07
C TRP A 59 -5.19 6.74 1.99
N LEU A 60 -4.49 7.69 1.35
CA LEU A 60 -3.02 7.72 1.30
C LEU A 60 -2.41 8.04 2.67
N ASN A 61 -3.14 8.77 3.51
CA ASN A 61 -2.76 9.06 4.89
C ASN A 61 -3.20 7.99 5.91
N SER A 62 -3.83 6.91 5.44
CA SER A 62 -4.19 5.78 6.30
C SER A 62 -2.94 5.02 6.76
N ARG A 63 -3.00 4.44 7.96
CA ARG A 63 -1.97 3.52 8.51
C ARG A 63 -1.67 2.31 7.63
N TRP A 64 -2.54 2.04 6.65
CA TRP A 64 -2.49 0.90 5.74
C TRP A 64 -1.97 1.29 4.35
N SER A 65 -1.64 2.57 4.13
CA SER A 65 -1.07 3.01 2.87
C SER A 65 0.44 2.74 2.83
N PRO A 66 0.96 2.10 1.77
CA PRO A 66 2.40 1.95 1.56
C PRO A 66 3.07 3.25 1.10
N VAL A 67 2.29 4.29 0.77
CA VAL A 67 2.79 5.58 0.28
C VAL A 67 2.31 6.68 1.21
N LYS A 68 3.21 7.58 1.62
CA LYS A 68 2.91 8.74 2.47
C LYS A 68 2.84 10.00 1.61
N THR A 69 1.82 10.83 1.81
CA THR A 69 1.82 12.20 1.25
C THR A 69 2.67 13.10 2.13
N ILE A 70 3.62 13.81 1.52
CA ILE A 70 4.51 14.75 2.20
C ILE A 70 4.28 16.16 1.66
N SER A 71 4.48 17.18 2.51
CA SER A 71 4.44 18.57 2.06
C SER A 71 5.72 18.93 1.28
N ASN A 72 5.70 20.04 0.54
CA ASN A 72 6.88 20.48 -0.23
C ASN A 72 8.08 20.77 0.69
N GLU A 73 7.84 21.37 1.85
CA GLU A 73 8.87 21.62 2.87
C GLU A 73 9.43 20.31 3.46
N GLU A 74 8.57 19.32 3.73
CA GLU A 74 9.01 18.00 4.20
C GLU A 74 9.87 17.28 3.15
N TYR A 75 9.50 17.39 1.87
CA TYR A 75 10.31 16.84 0.76
C TYR A 75 11.70 17.49 0.68
N GLU A 76 11.78 18.81 0.77
CA GLU A 76 13.05 19.55 0.75
C GLU A 76 13.98 19.12 1.90
N ASN A 77 13.42 18.98 3.11
CA ASN A 77 14.16 18.51 4.27
C ASN A 77 14.72 17.09 4.07
N ILE A 78 13.87 16.14 3.65
CA ILE A 78 14.30 14.75 3.38
C ILE A 78 15.40 14.74 2.30
N MET A 79 15.23 15.52 1.23
CA MET A 79 16.20 15.57 0.16
C MET A 79 17.55 16.12 0.63
N SER A 80 17.53 17.18 1.45
CA SER A 80 18.74 17.76 2.00
C SER A 80 19.50 16.79 2.92
N GLU A 81 18.79 16.02 3.74
CA GLU A 81 19.35 15.00 4.61
C GLU A 81 20.01 13.87 3.80
N LYS A 82 19.31 13.36 2.77
CA LYS A 82 19.85 12.33 1.87
C LYS A 82 21.10 12.80 1.14
N LEU A 83 21.11 14.06 0.70
CA LEU A 83 22.26 14.64 0.02
C LEU A 83 23.46 14.77 0.96
N LEU A 84 23.25 15.12 2.23
CA LEU A 84 24.30 15.15 3.25
C LEU A 84 24.88 13.75 3.49
N GLN A 85 24.01 12.75 3.66
CA GLN A 85 24.41 11.35 3.86
C GLN A 85 25.30 10.86 2.70
N ILE A 86 24.85 11.07 1.46
CA ILE A 86 25.60 10.67 0.26
C ILE A 86 26.96 11.36 0.21
N LYS A 87 27.04 12.66 0.53
CA LYS A 87 28.33 13.38 0.57
C LYS A 87 29.30 12.78 1.60
N ALA A 88 28.80 12.38 2.77
CA ALA A 88 29.62 11.72 3.78
C ALA A 88 30.12 10.34 3.31
N GLU A 89 29.26 9.56 2.66
CA GLU A 89 29.64 8.27 2.07
C GLU A 89 30.69 8.43 0.97
N ILE A 90 30.56 9.44 0.10
CA ILE A 90 31.56 9.77 -0.92
C ILE A 90 32.90 10.10 -0.27
N ALA A 91 32.93 10.93 0.78
CA ALA A 91 34.18 11.28 1.46
C ALA A 91 34.89 10.04 2.05
N LEU A 92 34.12 9.12 2.65
CA LEU A 92 34.66 7.86 3.17
C LEU A 92 35.22 6.98 2.05
N VAL A 93 34.51 6.87 0.93
CA VAL A 93 34.97 6.13 -0.25
C VAL A 93 36.23 6.75 -0.86
N ASP A 94 36.30 8.07 -0.95
CA ASP A 94 37.48 8.79 -1.45
C ASP A 94 38.72 8.51 -0.58
N ASP A 95 38.57 8.52 0.74
CA ASP A 95 39.65 8.19 1.66
C ASP A 95 40.07 6.71 1.53
N ARG A 96 39.12 5.80 1.32
CA ARG A 96 39.42 4.39 1.03
C ARG A 96 40.18 4.23 -0.29
N ILE A 97 39.82 4.97 -1.33
CA ILE A 97 40.52 4.97 -2.63
C ILE A 97 41.95 5.49 -2.45
N LYS A 98 42.15 6.59 -1.72
CA LYS A 98 43.49 7.14 -1.45
C LYS A 98 44.37 6.13 -0.71
N TYR A 99 43.83 5.47 0.31
CA TYR A 99 44.53 4.42 1.06
C TYR A 99 44.93 3.23 0.16
N LEU A 100 44.02 2.75 -0.68
CA LEU A 100 44.34 1.64 -1.59
C LEU A 100 45.38 2.06 -2.65
N LYS A 101 45.34 3.32 -3.12
CA LYS A 101 46.35 3.86 -4.04
C LYS A 101 47.72 4.00 -3.40
N SER A 102 47.81 4.37 -2.12
CA SER A 102 49.10 4.43 -1.42
C SER A 102 49.68 3.05 -1.16
N GLN A 103 48.85 2.02 -0.96
CA GLN A 103 49.30 0.63 -0.85
C GLN A 103 49.76 0.01 -2.18
N ASN A 104 49.15 0.39 -3.31
CA ASN A 104 49.45 -0.15 -4.63
C ASN A 104 50.50 0.65 -5.42
N ARG A 105 51.21 1.60 -4.80
CA ARG A 105 52.36 2.25 -5.45
C ARG A 105 53.57 1.29 -5.37
N PRO A 106 54.05 0.73 -6.49
CA PRO A 106 55.37 0.11 -6.50
C PRO A 106 56.43 1.20 -6.30
N GLU A 107 57.41 0.91 -5.45
CA GLU A 107 58.64 1.70 -5.25
C GLU A 107 59.39 1.94 -6.58
#